data_AF-A0A1N7J0A5-F1
#
_entry.id   AF-A0A1N7J0A5-F1
#
_cell.length_a   1.000
_cell.length_b   1.000
_cell.length_c   1.000
_cell.angle_alpha   90.00
_cell.angle_beta   90.00
_cell.angle_gamma   90.00
#
_symmetry.space_group_name_H-M   'P 1'
#
loop_
_entity.id
_entity.type
_entity.pdbx_description
1 polymer ?
#
loop_
_entity_poly.entity_id
_entity_poly.type
_entity_poly.pdbx_seq_one_letter_code
_entity_poly.pdbx_strand_id
1 'polypeptide(L)' 'MYVCICKGVTDRDIVAAAEQGATRMSQLKECTGLGSQCGKCARDAKAIFNEAKQTAAQMSHLFSAA' A
#
# COMPACT_ATOMS: atom_id res chain seq x y z
N MET A 1 -9.90 -7.57 0.56
CA MET A 1 -10.36 -7.58 1.97
C MET A 1 -10.26 -6.21 2.61
N TYR A 2 -11.09 -5.90 3.63
CA TYR A 2 -10.88 -4.71 4.45
C TYR A 2 -9.68 -4.91 5.38
N VAL A 3 -8.71 -4.01 5.29
CA VAL A 3 -7.49 -4.03 6.11
C VAL A 3 -7.64 -3.03 7.26
N CYS A 4 -8.22 -1.86 7.02
CA CYS A 4 -8.50 -0.86 8.06
C CYS A 4 -10.00 -0.61 8.21
N ILE A 5 -10.63 -1.23 9.21
CA ILE A 5 -12.07 -1.06 9.50
C ILE A 5 -12.39 0.39 9.89
N CYS A 6 -11.52 1.01 10.68
CA CYS A 6 -11.63 2.40 11.12
C CYS A 6 -11.79 3.43 9.99
N LYS A 7 -11.23 3.13 8.82
CA LYS A 7 -11.14 4.06 7.68
C LYS A 7 -11.72 3.49 6.39
N GLY A 8 -12.29 2.28 6.44
CA GLY A 8 -12.81 1.60 5.26
C GLY A 8 -11.76 1.30 4.20
N VAL A 9 -10.49 1.08 4.57
CA VAL A 9 -9.39 0.86 3.61
C VAL A 9 -9.27 -0.64 3.31
N THR A 10 -9.24 -0.98 2.03
CA THR A 10 -9.09 -2.33 1.51
C THR A 10 -7.64 -2.63 1.10
N ASP A 11 -7.33 -3.90 0.89
CA ASP A 11 -6.09 -4.35 0.24
C ASP A 11 -5.91 -3.71 -1.14
N ARG A 12 -6.97 -3.61 -1.94
CA ARG A 12 -6.94 -2.97 -3.26
C ARG A 12 -6.53 -1.49 -3.18
N ASP A 13 -6.99 -0.77 -2.16
CA ASP A 13 -6.60 0.64 -1.96
C ASP A 13 -5.10 0.75 -1.62
N ILE A 14 -4.56 -0.21 -0.86
CA ILE A 14 -3.13 -0.26 -0.52
C ILE A 14 -2.28 -0.57 -1.75
N VAL A 15 -2.71 -1.53 -2.57
CA VAL A 15 -2.03 -1.88 -3.84
C VAL A 15 -2.05 -0.69 -4.79
N ALA A 16 -3.22 -0.07 -4.98
CA ALA A 16 -3.36 1.10 -5.84
C ALA A 16 -2.46 2.26 -5.39
N ALA A 17 -2.33 2.52 -4.09
CA ALA A 17 -1.42 3.54 -3.58
C ALA A 17 0.06 3.22 -3.91
N ALA A 18 0.48 1.94 -3.83
CA ALA A 18 1.83 1.52 -4.21
C ALA A 18 2.07 1.71 -5.73
N GLU A 19 1.11 1.33 -6.56
CA GLU A 19 1.16 1.49 -8.02
C GLU A 19 1.21 2.97 -8.44
N GLN A 20 0.56 3.85 -7.66
CA GLN A 20 0.61 5.31 -7.83
C GLN A 20 1.91 5.93 -7.30
N GLY A 21 2.88 5.12 -6.86
CA GLY A 21 4.22 5.57 -6.50
C GLY A 21 4.43 5.82 -5.00
N ALA A 22 3.49 5.45 -4.12
CA ALA A 22 3.77 5.47 -2.69
C ALA A 22 4.89 4.46 -2.37
N THR A 23 5.96 4.92 -1.73
CA THR A 23 7.12 4.08 -1.36
C THR A 23 7.24 3.91 0.16
N ARG A 24 6.65 4.82 0.94
CA ARG A 24 6.73 4.87 2.41
C ARG A 24 5.35 4.70 3.06
N MET A 25 5.33 4.07 4.24
CA MET A 25 4.10 3.94 5.04
C MET A 25 3.45 5.28 5.40
N SER A 26 4.25 6.34 5.54
CA SER A 26 3.75 7.70 5.77
C SER A 26 2.89 8.20 4.60
N GLN A 27 3.33 7.96 3.37
CA GLN A 27 2.59 8.30 2.16
C GLN A 27 1.31 7.47 2.07
N LEU A 28 1.40 6.16 2.31
CA LEU A 28 0.21 5.31 2.35
C LEU A 28 -0.83 5.80 3.38
N LYS A 29 -0.38 6.21 4.57
CA LYS A 29 -1.24 6.79 5.61
C LYS A 29 -1.84 8.12 5.17
N GLU A 30 -1.08 8.97 4.49
CA GLU A 30 -1.56 10.26 3.96
C GLU A 30 -2.64 10.06 2.89
N CYS A 31 -2.44 9.13 1.97
CA CYS A 31 -3.39 8.84 0.89
C CYS A 31 -4.68 8.16 1.36
N THR A 32 -4.61 7.29 2.37
CA THR A 32 -5.73 6.40 2.75
C THR A 32 -6.31 6.68 4.14
N GLY A 33 -5.60 7.45 4.97
CA GLY A 33 -5.91 7.61 6.39
C GLY A 33 -5.66 6.37 7.24
N LEU A 34 -5.19 5.23 6.68
CA LEU A 34 -5.07 3.99 7.45
C LEU A 34 -4.13 4.14 8.65
N GLY A 35 -4.45 3.46 9.75
CA GLY A 35 -3.65 3.50 10.98
C GLY A 35 -3.67 4.83 11.73
N SER A 36 -4.47 5.82 11.32
CA SER A 36 -4.62 7.10 12.04
C SER A 36 -5.61 7.07 13.21
N GLN A 37 -6.37 5.99 13.40
CA GLN A 37 -7.28 5.80 14.53
C GLN A 37 -6.73 4.79 15.54
N CYS A 38 -7.07 3.50 15.42
CA CYS A 38 -6.69 2.48 16.42
C CYS A 38 -5.33 1.82 16.16
N GLY A 39 -4.74 2.01 14.97
CA GLY A 39 -3.43 1.46 14.59
C GLY A 39 -3.36 -0.06 14.34
N LYS A 40 -4.42 -0.83 14.65
CA LYS A 40 -4.40 -2.31 14.59
C LYS A 40 -4.07 -2.89 13.21
N CYS A 41 -4.46 -2.18 12.14
CA CYS A 41 -4.21 -2.60 10.75
C CYS A 41 -2.75 -2.42 10.29
N ALA A 42 -1.89 -1.75 11.08
CA ALA A 42 -0.60 -1.27 10.59
C ALA A 42 0.36 -2.39 10.15
N ARG A 43 0.32 -3.55 10.84
CA ARG A 43 1.16 -4.70 10.48
C ARG A 43 0.73 -5.31 9.15
N ASP A 44 -0.55 -5.62 9.01
CA ASP A 44 -1.09 -6.25 7.80
C ASP A 44 -0.99 -5.31 6.60
N ALA A 45 -1.32 -4.02 6.79
CA ALA A 45 -1.18 -3.01 5.74
C ALA A 45 0.27 -2.88 5.26
N LYS A 46 1.25 -2.94 6.17
CA LYS A 46 2.67 -2.87 5.80
C LYS A 46 3.14 -4.09 5.02
N ALA A 47 2.63 -5.28 5.34
CA ALA A 47 2.96 -6.51 4.60
C ALA A 47 2.47 -6.40 3.14
N ILE A 48 1.18 -6.10 2.96
CA ILE A 48 0.56 -5.92 1.62
C ILE A 48 1.27 -4.82 0.84
N PHE A 49 1.55 -3.68 1.49
CA PHE A 49 2.21 -2.56 0.83
C PHE A 49 3.64 -2.88 0.38
N ASN A 50 4.40 -3.66 1.15
CA ASN A 50 5.74 -4.05 0.77
C ASN A 50 5.75 -5.03 -0.41
N GLU A 51 4.82 -5.99 -0.42
CA GLU A 51 4.64 -6.91 -1.54
C GLU A 51 4.24 -6.14 -2.82
N ALA A 52 3.24 -5.26 -2.74
CA ALA A 52 2.79 -4.46 -3.87
C ALA A 52 3.90 -3.59 -4.48
N LYS A 53 4.74 -2.95 -3.65
CA LYS A 53 5.89 -2.16 -4.12
C LYS A 53 6.92 -3.02 -4.85
N GLN A 54 7.18 -4.24 -4.39
CA GLN A 54 8.14 -5.13 -5.04
C GLN A 54 7.62 -5.54 -6.43
N THR A 55 6.34 -5.87 -6.55
CA THR A 55 5.70 -6.18 -7.83
C THR A 55 5.73 -4.98 -8.79
N ALA A 56 5.38 -3.78 -8.30
CA ALA A 56 5.39 -2.56 -9.12
C ALA A 56 6.82 -2.22 -9.62
N ALA A 57 7.84 -2.39 -8.78
CA ALA A 57 9.24 -2.18 -9.15
C ALA A 57 9.74 -3.23 -10.16
N GLN A 58 9.36 -4.50 -10.02
CA GLN A 58 9.74 -5.54 -10.99
C GLN A 58 9.16 -5.26 -12.38
N MET A 59 7.93 -4.73 -12.44
CA MET A 59 7.29 -4.39 -13.70
C MET A 59 7.99 -3.23 -14.42
N SER A 60 8.44 -2.20 -13.70
CA SER A 60 9.18 -1.09 -14.31
C SER A 60 10.53 -1.51 -14.91
N HIS A 61 11.19 -2.52 -14.32
CA HIS A 61 12.42 -3.08 -14.86
C HIS A 61 12.19 -3.92 -16.13
N LEU A 62 11.05 -4.60 -16.26
CA LEU A 62 10.73 -5.38 -17.46
C LEU A 62 10.51 -4.50 -18.70
N PHE A 63 9.89 -3.32 -18.53
CA PHE A 63 9.65 -2.38 -19.63
C PHE A 63 10.89 -1.58 -20.06
N SER A 64 11.93 -1.50 -19.24
CA SER A 64 13.17 -0.78 -19.57
C SER A 64 14.21 -1.64 -20.32
N ALA A 65 13.94 -2.94 -20.48
CA ALA A 65 14.82 -3.90 -21.14
C ALA A 65 14.35 -4.30 -22.57
N ALA A 66 13.30 -3.64 -23.08
CA ALA A 66 12.79 -3.78 -24.44
C ALA A 66 13.10 -2.51 -25.25
#